data_AF-A0A958Z354-F1
#
_entry.id   AF-A0A958Z354-F1
#
_cell.length_a   1.000
_cell.length_b   1.000
_cell.length_c   1.000
_cell.angle_alpha   90.00
_cell.angle_beta   90.00
_cell.angle_gamma   90.00
#
_symmetry.space_group_name_H-M   'P 1'
#
loop_
_entity.id
_entity.type
_entity.pdbx_description
1 polymer ?
#
loop_
_entity_poly.entity_id
_entity_poly.type
_entity_poly.pdbx_seq_one_letter_code
_entity_poly.pdbx_strand_id
1 'polypeptide(L)'
;HSNNTDYPWYNKIQPAAWFLEDHITEGKKELNFNDWGNYSDRRKNSKLNSIIHQIEDEEMPLDSYVLIHRDADLSNKERQDLVTYFKILKQKLE
;
A
#
# COMPACT_ATOMS: atom_id res chain seq x y z
N HIS A 1 -4.88 -3.04 0.40
CA HIS A 1 -5.62 -1.76 0.56
C HIS A 1 -6.87 -1.75 -0.34
N SER A 2 -7.67 -2.82 -0.32
CA SER A 2 -8.88 -3.01 -1.12
C SER A 2 -9.90 -3.75 -0.25
N ASN A 3 -11.18 -3.82 -0.65
CA ASN A 3 -12.17 -4.58 0.12
C ASN A 3 -12.00 -6.10 -0.02
N ASN A 4 -11.01 -6.56 -0.78
CA ASN A 4 -10.60 -7.95 -0.88
C ASN A 4 -9.24 -8.14 -0.23
N THR A 5 -9.23 -8.71 0.97
CA THR A 5 -8.00 -8.99 1.72
C THR A 5 -7.76 -10.50 1.73
N ASP A 6 -6.61 -10.91 1.20
CA ASP A 6 -6.15 -12.30 1.36
C ASP A 6 -5.52 -12.43 2.75
N TYR A 7 -6.15 -13.24 3.60
CA TYR A 7 -5.76 -13.32 5.00
C TYR A 7 -4.77 -14.48 5.22
N PRO A 8 -3.62 -14.23 5.85
CA PRO A 8 -2.68 -15.29 6.20
C PRO A 8 -3.24 -16.19 7.30
N TRP A 9 -2.72 -17.41 7.41
CA TRP A 9 -3.20 -18.43 8.37
C TRP A 9 -3.20 -17.97 9.84
N TYR A 10 -2.36 -16.99 10.20
CA TYR A 10 -2.26 -16.45 11.56
C TYR A 10 -3.30 -15.37 11.87
N ASN A 11 -4.19 -15.01 10.94
CA ASN A 11 -5.23 -13.98 11.10
C ASN A 11 -6.28 -14.28 12.19
N LYS A 12 -6.19 -15.42 12.88
CA LYS A 12 -7.06 -15.81 13.99
C LYS A 12 -6.31 -16.01 15.31
N ILE A 13 -4.98 -15.82 15.32
CA ILE A 13 -4.13 -16.08 16.49
C ILE A 13 -3.79 -14.77 17.16
N GLN A 14 -4.13 -14.63 18.45
CA GLN A 14 -3.81 -13.43 19.20
C GLN A 14 -2.41 -13.47 19.83
N PRO A 15 -1.71 -12.32 19.92
CA PRO A 15 -2.17 -10.97 19.54
C PRO A 15 -1.95 -10.59 18.07
N ALA A 16 -1.38 -11.48 17.23
CA ALA A 16 -1.03 -11.17 15.84
C ALA A 16 -2.23 -10.74 14.99
N ALA A 17 -3.40 -11.36 15.21
CA ALA A 17 -4.62 -11.01 14.50
C ALA A 17 -5.10 -9.59 14.81
N TRP A 18 -4.91 -9.06 16.04
CA TRP A 18 -5.21 -7.66 16.34
C TRP A 18 -4.32 -6.69 15.58
N PHE A 19 -3.00 -6.92 15.56
CA PHE A 19 -2.08 -6.07 14.80
C PHE A 19 -2.36 -6.11 13.30
N LEU A 20 -2.65 -7.29 12.76
CA LEU A 20 -3.01 -7.45 11.36
C LEU A 20 -4.27 -6.65 11.00
N GLU A 21 -5.34 -6.77 11.80
CA GLU A 21 -6.60 -6.07 11.54
C GLU A 21 -6.45 -4.56 11.67
N ASP A 22 -5.66 -4.08 12.63
CA ASP A 22 -5.34 -2.65 12.80
C ASP A 22 -4.62 -2.10 11.56
N HIS A 23 -3.57 -2.78 11.09
CA HIS A 23 -2.87 -2.39 9.86
C HIS A 23 -3.77 -2.42 8.62
N ILE A 24 -4.64 -3.43 8.48
CA ILE A 24 -5.60 -3.51 7.38
C ILE A 24 -6.58 -2.34 7.43
N THR A 25 -7.09 -2.01 8.62
CA THR A 25 -8.08 -0.94 8.83
C THR A 25 -7.47 0.42 8.54
N GLU A 26 -6.31 0.74 9.12
CA GLU A 26 -5.64 2.02 8.89
C GLU A 26 -5.18 2.15 7.43
N GLY A 27 -4.64 1.07 6.85
CA GLY A 27 -4.25 1.05 5.44
C GLY A 27 -5.40 1.37 4.49
N LYS A 28 -6.59 0.78 4.71
CA LYS A 28 -7.80 1.06 3.90
C LYS A 28 -8.33 2.49 4.11
N LYS A 29 -8.25 3.00 5.34
CA LYS A 29 -8.64 4.38 5.67
C LYS A 29 -7.76 5.39 4.94
N GLU A 30 -6.47 5.13 4.85
CA GLU A 30 -5.55 5.96 4.08
C GLU A 30 -5.73 5.78 2.58
N LEU A 31 -5.83 4.55 2.08
CA LEU A 31 -5.99 4.28 0.66
C LEU A 31 -6.87 3.04 0.48
N ASN A 32 -8.00 3.19 -0.20
CA ASN A 32 -8.82 2.05 -0.63
C ASN A 32 -8.95 2.04 -2.15
N PHE A 33 -8.32 1.06 -2.81
CA PHE A 33 -8.39 0.92 -4.25
C PHE A 33 -9.80 0.57 -4.76
N ASN A 34 -10.68 -0.01 -3.93
CA ASN A 34 -12.08 -0.19 -4.31
C ASN A 34 -12.81 1.14 -4.47
N ASP A 35 -12.42 2.16 -3.73
CA ASP A 35 -13.04 3.49 -3.77
C ASP A 35 -12.35 4.41 -4.79
N TRP A 36 -11.27 3.97 -5.43
CA TRP A 36 -10.45 4.78 -6.33
C TRP A 36 -11.25 5.46 -7.45
N GLY A 37 -12.21 4.74 -8.03
CA GLY A 37 -13.08 5.26 -9.08
C GLY A 37 -13.98 6.42 -8.62
N ASN A 38 -14.27 6.48 -7.32
CA ASN A 38 -15.11 7.50 -6.69
C ASN A 38 -14.30 8.71 -6.18
N TYR A 39 -12.97 8.64 -6.21
CA TYR A 39 -12.13 9.76 -5.77
C TYR A 39 -12.14 10.90 -6.80
N SER A 40 -12.16 12.14 -6.31
CA SER A 40 -11.89 13.30 -7.16
C SER A 40 -10.45 13.27 -7.67
N ASP A 41 -10.18 13.91 -8.80
CA ASP A 41 -8.82 13.90 -9.38
C ASP A 41 -7.79 14.56 -8.46
N ARG A 42 -8.20 15.59 -7.70
CA ARG A 42 -7.39 16.15 -6.61
C ARG A 42 -7.01 15.09 -5.57
N ARG A 43 -7.98 14.27 -5.14
CA ARG A 43 -7.73 13.20 -4.15
C ARG A 43 -6.86 12.09 -4.73
N LYS A 44 -7.10 11.70 -5.99
CA LYS A 44 -6.24 10.73 -6.70
C LYS A 44 -4.80 11.23 -6.79
N ASN A 45 -4.59 12.48 -7.21
CA ASN A 45 -3.25 13.10 -7.29
C ASN A 45 -2.55 13.09 -5.93
N SER A 46 -3.24 13.52 -4.86
CA SER A 46 -2.71 13.47 -3.49
C SER A 46 -2.33 12.04 -3.05
N LYS A 47 -3.14 11.03 -3.36
CA LYS A 47 -2.84 9.64 -3.01
C LYS A 47 -1.71 9.04 -3.86
N LEU A 48 -1.59 9.40 -5.14
CA LEU A 48 -0.42 9.02 -5.95
C LEU A 48 0.87 9.61 -5.39
N ASN A 49 0.87 10.87 -4.95
CA ASN A 49 2.05 11.45 -4.30
C ASN A 49 2.42 10.69 -3.03
N SER A 50 1.42 10.36 -2.20
CA SER A 50 1.64 9.56 -0.99
C SER A 50 2.23 8.19 -1.32
N ILE A 51 1.72 7.47 -2.32
CA ILE A 51 2.27 6.17 -2.74
C ILE A 51 3.73 6.31 -3.19
N ILE A 52 4.04 7.33 -3.99
CA ILE A 52 5.41 7.58 -4.48
C ILE A 52 6.36 7.81 -3.29
N HIS A 53 6.01 8.70 -2.37
CA HIS A 53 6.83 8.98 -1.19
C HIS A 53 7.03 7.75 -0.30
N GLN A 54 5.97 6.98 -0.03
CA GLN A 54 6.07 5.76 0.78
C GLN A 54 7.03 4.70 0.18
N ILE A 55 7.20 4.67 -1.15
CA ILE A 55 8.15 3.77 -1.82
C ILE A 55 9.56 4.37 -1.83
N GLU A 56 9.67 5.67 -2.13
CA GLU A 56 10.96 6.41 -2.17
C GLU A 56 11.63 6.50 -0.79
N ASP A 57 10.82 6.68 0.26
CA ASP A 57 11.26 6.77 1.66
C ASP A 57 11.40 5.39 2.33
N GLU A 58 11.19 4.30 1.57
CA GLU A 58 11.25 2.91 2.02
C GLU A 58 10.31 2.56 3.20
N GLU A 59 9.29 3.40 3.47
CA GLU A 59 8.30 3.16 4.51
C GLU A 59 7.37 1.98 4.19
N MET A 60 7.18 1.68 2.90
CA MET A 60 6.39 0.54 2.44
C MET A 60 7.20 -0.43 1.55
N PRO A 61 7.02 -1.76 1.74
CA PRO A 61 6.22 -2.39 2.80
C PRO A 61 6.86 -2.26 4.19
N LEU A 62 6.07 -2.28 5.25
CA LEU A 62 6.56 -2.19 6.63
C LEU A 62 7.64 -3.26 6.93
N ASP A 63 8.73 -2.87 7.58
CA ASP A 63 9.82 -3.79 7.96
C ASP A 63 9.33 -5.02 8.75
N SER A 64 8.38 -4.80 9.67
CA SER A 64 7.76 -5.86 10.46
C SER A 64 6.98 -6.87 9.61
N TYR A 65 6.40 -6.41 8.50
CA TYR A 65 5.71 -7.26 7.53
C TYR A 65 6.71 -8.08 6.72
N VAL A 66 7.77 -7.44 6.20
CA VAL A 66 8.83 -8.09 5.42
C VAL A 66 9.57 -9.16 6.23
N LEU A 67 9.69 -9.00 7.55
CA LEU A 67 10.33 -10.00 8.42
C LEU A 67 9.73 -11.41 8.27
N ILE A 68 8.40 -11.50 8.08
CA ILE A 68 7.65 -12.76 7.96
C ILE A 68 7.16 -13.04 6.53
N HIS A 69 7.15 -12.02 5.65
CA HIS A 69 6.77 -12.10 4.24
C HIS A 69 7.91 -11.62 3.35
N ARG A 70 8.97 -12.42 3.29
CA ARG A 70 10.20 -12.07 2.54
C ARG A 70 9.97 -11.90 1.04
N ASP A 71 8.91 -12.52 0.52
CA ASP A 71 8.43 -12.37 -0.85
C ASP A 71 7.90 -10.97 -1.16
N ALA A 72 7.54 -10.18 -0.14
CA ALA A 72 7.10 -8.81 -0.30
C ALA A 72 8.26 -7.79 -0.32
N ASP A 73 9.50 -8.21 -0.04
CA ASP A 73 10.65 -7.31 -0.04
C ASP A 73 10.96 -6.80 -1.46
N LEU A 74 10.77 -5.51 -1.69
CA LEU A 74 10.96 -4.90 -2.99
C LEU A 74 12.45 -4.63 -3.24
N SER A 75 12.97 -5.18 -4.32
CA SER A 75 14.29 -4.80 -4.83
C SER A 75 14.32 -3.35 -5.27
N ASN A 76 15.51 -2.75 -5.28
CA ASN A 76 15.70 -1.37 -5.77
C ASN A 76 15.16 -1.16 -7.19
N LYS A 77 15.24 -2.19 -8.03
CA LYS A 77 14.68 -2.15 -9.38
C LYS A 77 13.15 -2.09 -9.36
N GLU A 78 12.50 -2.93 -8.56
CA GLU A 78 11.04 -2.93 -8.44
C GLU A 78 10.52 -1.62 -7.85
N ARG A 79 11.20 -1.08 -6.83
CA ARG A 79 10.88 0.25 -6.27
C ARG A 79 10.93 1.33 -7.36
N GLN A 80 11.99 1.36 -8.16
CA GLN A 80 12.13 2.33 -9.25
C GLN A 80 11.05 2.15 -10.33
N ASP A 81 10.74 0.91 -10.69
CA ASP A 81 9.72 0.59 -11.70
C ASP A 81 8.32 1.05 -11.21
N LEU A 82 7.99 0.82 -9.93
CA LEU A 82 6.75 1.28 -9.31
C LEU A 82 6.66 2.80 -9.23
N VAL A 83 7.71 3.48 -8.76
CA VAL A 83 7.78 4.95 -8.69
C VAL A 83 7.57 5.56 -10.08
N THR A 84 8.22 4.99 -11.09
CA THR A 84 8.08 5.43 -12.49
C THR A 84 6.64 5.25 -12.97
N TYR A 85 6.03 4.09 -12.69
CA TYR A 85 4.64 3.81 -13.04
C TYR A 85 3.66 4.82 -12.41
N PHE A 86 3.79 5.11 -11.12
CA PHE A 86 2.90 6.05 -10.43
C PHE A 86 3.12 7.50 -10.87
N LYS A 87 4.37 7.90 -11.20
CA LYS A 87 4.66 9.22 -11.79
C LYS A 87 3.96 9.38 -13.15
N ILE A 88 3.99 8.35 -14.00
CA ILE A 88 3.27 8.35 -15.30
C ILE A 88 1.76 8.41 -15.09
N LEU A 89 1.20 7.64 -14.16
CA LEU A 89 -0.23 7.70 -13.84
C LEU A 89 -0.66 9.08 -13.38
N LYS A 90 0.15 9.73 -12.53
CA LYS A 90 -0.13 11.07 -12.02
C LYS A 90 -0.16 12.10 -13.15
N GLN A 91 0.80 12.05 -14.07
CA GLN A 91 0.84 12.94 -15.24
C GLN A 91 -0.38 12.80 -16.15
N LYS A 92 -1.02 11.62 -16.18
CA LYS A 92 -2.26 11.39 -16.97
C LYS A 92 -3.53 11.90 -16.30
N LEU A 93 -3.47 12.22 -14.99
CA LEU A 93 -4.60 12.81 -14.25
C LEU A 93 -4.60 14.34 -14.32
N GLU A 94 -3.49 14.93 -14.76
CA GLU A 94 -3.33 16.37 -15.04
C GLU A 94 -3.73 16.68 -16.49
#